data_AF-A0A956SQC4-F1
#
_entry.id   AF-A0A956SQC4-F1
#
_cell.length_a   1.000
_cell.length_b   1.000
_cell.length_c   1.000
_cell.angle_alpha   90.00
_cell.angle_beta   90.00
_cell.angle_gamma   90.00
#
_symmetry.space_group_name_H-M   'P 1'
#
loop_
_entity.id
_entity.type
_entity.pdbx_description
1 polymer ?
#
loop_
_entity_poly.entity_id
_entity_poly.type
_entity_poly.pdbx_seq_one_letter_code
_entity_poly.pdbx_strand_id
1 'polypeptide(L)' 'MNGTTGRALGRPGTLTALFFAAIRRHRELPAALRSKVDGSWRAIRHDELLERVRHVHAGFRDLGLVPG' A
#
# COMPACT_ATOMS: atom_id res chain seq x y z
N MET A 1 11.83 -20.56 31.88
CA MET A 1 11.42 -20.68 30.47
C MET A 1 10.41 -19.59 30.18
N ASN A 2 10.80 -18.48 29.55
CA ASN A 2 9.84 -17.48 29.10
C ASN A 2 10.36 -16.89 27.79
N GLY A 3 9.85 -17.43 26.69
CA GLY A 3 10.19 -17.00 25.34
C GLY A 3 9.52 -15.66 25.07
N THR A 4 10.25 -14.58 25.27
CA THR A 4 9.93 -13.28 24.69
C THR A 4 9.95 -13.44 23.18
N THR A 5 8.78 -13.72 22.59
CA THR A 5 8.64 -13.71 21.14
C THR A 5 8.74 -12.26 20.70
N GLY A 6 9.98 -11.79 20.52
CA GLY A 6 10.25 -10.66 19.65
C GLY A 6 9.57 -10.97 18.33
N ARG A 7 8.50 -10.22 18.01
CA ARG A 7 7.70 -10.41 16.82
C ARG A 7 8.64 -10.52 15.63
N ALA A 8 8.66 -11.69 15.00
CA ALA A 8 9.56 -12.01 13.90
C ALA A 8 9.62 -10.85 12.90
N LEU A 9 10.75 -10.13 12.87
CA LEU A 9 11.15 -9.30 11.73
C LEU A 9 11.69 -10.25 10.64
N GLY A 10 10.92 -11.30 10.34
CA GLY A 10 11.35 -12.44 9.53
C GLY A 10 11.10 -12.20 8.05
N ARG A 11 12.17 -11.86 7.33
CA ARG A 11 12.25 -11.50 5.89
C ARG A 11 11.39 -10.29 5.48
N PRO A 12 11.91 -9.35 4.66
CA PRO A 12 11.02 -8.39 4.02
C PRO A 12 10.07 -9.21 3.14
N GLY A 13 8.76 -9.14 3.44
CA GLY A 13 7.74 -9.59 2.49
C GLY A 13 7.88 -8.84 1.17
N THR A 14 7.16 -9.27 0.13
CA THR A 14 7.13 -8.54 -1.14
C THR A 14 6.74 -7.08 -0.90
N LEU A 15 7.17 -6.16 -1.76
CA LEU A 15 6.72 -4.76 -1.71
C LEU A 15 5.19 -4.66 -1.60
N THR A 16 4.49 -5.54 -2.31
CA THR A 16 3.03 -5.70 -2.24
C THR A 16 2.54 -6.04 -0.82
N ALA A 17 3.19 -6.98 -0.13
CA ALA A 17 2.84 -7.33 1.25
C ALA A 17 3.07 -6.14 2.21
N LEU A 18 4.19 -5.42 2.05
CA LEU A 18 4.48 -4.21 2.82
C LEU A 18 3.45 -3.10 2.58
N PHE A 19 3.07 -2.87 1.32
CA PHE A 19 2.04 -1.91 0.94
C PHE A 19 0.71 -2.22 1.63
N PHE A 20 0.18 -3.44 1.49
CA PHE A 20 -1.10 -3.79 2.09
C PHE A 20 -1.05 -3.79 3.62
N ALA A 21 0.09 -4.10 4.23
CA ALA A 21 0.27 -3.96 5.67
C ALA A 21 0.21 -2.49 6.11
N ALA A 22 0.87 -1.59 5.40
CA ALA A 22 0.85 -0.15 5.68
C ALA A 22 -0.56 0.44 5.54
N ILE A 23 -1.29 0.09 4.47
CA ILE A 23 -2.67 0.54 4.24
C ILE A 23 -3.59 0.17 5.41
N ARG A 24 -3.47 -1.05 5.95
CA ARG A 24 -4.26 -1.47 7.11
C ARG A 24 -3.83 -0.79 8.40
N ARG A 25 -2.51 -0.65 8.60
CA ARG A 25 -1.93 -0.13 9.85
C ARG A 25 -2.15 1.36 10.04
N HIS A 26 -2.26 2.13 8.96
CA HIS A 26 -2.22 3.59 8.99
C HIS A 26 -3.48 4.24 8.44
N ARG A 27 -4.60 3.50 8.40
CA ARG A 27 -5.85 3.94 7.78
C ARG A 27 -6.41 5.24 8.35
N GLU A 28 -6.13 5.49 9.63
CA GLU A 28 -6.53 6.67 10.40
C GLU A 28 -5.67 7.91 10.13
N LEU A 29 -4.49 7.77 9.50
CA LEU A 29 -3.66 8.92 9.18
C LEU A 29 -4.30 9.78 8.08
N PRO A 30 -4.13 11.11 8.14
CA PRO A 30 -4.83 12.04 7.25
C PRO A 30 -4.40 11.94 5.78
N ALA A 31 -3.23 11.37 5.49
CA ALA A 31 -2.74 11.16 4.13
C ALA A 31 -1.81 9.94 4.09
N ALA A 32 -1.98 9.10 3.07
CA ALA A 32 -1.00 8.07 2.69
C ALA A 32 0.13 8.69 1.85
N LEU A 33 -0.22 9.64 0.98
CA LEU A 33 0.70 10.40 0.17
C LEU A 33 0.15 11.78 -0.14
N ARG A 34 1.04 12.69 -0.54
CA ARG A 34 0.69 14.02 -1.03
C ARG A 34 1.16 14.12 -2.47
N SER A 35 0.24 14.49 -3.37
CA SER A 35 0.52 14.70 -4.79
C SER A 35 0.32 16.16 -5.13
N LYS A 36 1.16 16.71 -6.00
CA LYS A 36 1.02 18.08 -6.50
C LYS A 36 0.17 18.06 -7.78
N VAL A 37 -0.98 18.72 -7.74
CA VAL A 37 -1.96 18.78 -8.84
C VAL A 37 -2.36 20.24 -9.02
N ASP A 38 -2.20 20.76 -10.24
CA ASP A 38 -2.50 22.16 -10.58
C ASP A 38 -1.85 23.17 -9.62
N GLY A 39 -0.57 22.94 -9.30
CA GLY A 39 0.18 23.78 -8.37
C GLY A 39 -0.12 23.55 -6.88
N SER A 40 -1.16 22.80 -6.53
CA SER A 40 -1.61 22.59 -5.15
C SER A 40 -1.27 21.21 -4.63
N TRP A 41 -0.89 21.10 -3.35
CA TRP A 41 -0.70 19.80 -2.69
C TRP A 41 -2.05 19.22 -2.29
N ARG A 42 -2.36 18.03 -2.82
CA ARG A 42 -3.56 17.26 -2.47
C ARG A 42 -3.16 16.03 -1.65
N ALA A 43 -3.83 15.84 -0.52
CA ALA A 43 -3.71 14.63 0.26
C ALA A 43 -4.49 13.51 -0.42
N ILE A 44 -3.90 12.31 -0.47
CA ILE A 44 -4.56 11.09 -0.90
C ILE A 44 -4.62 10.18 0.32
N ARG A 45 -5.83 9.71 0.65
CA ARG A 45 -6.06 8.86 1.82
C ARG A 45 -5.70 7.40 1.53
N HIS A 46 -5.53 6.60 2.58
CA HIS A 46 -5.12 5.19 2.46
C HIS A 46 -6.17 4.33 1.73
N ASP A 47 -7.46 4.58 1.95
CA ASP A 47 -8.57 3.93 1.25
C ASP A 47 -8.61 4.29 -0.23
N GLU A 48 -8.47 5.59 -0.54
CA GLU A 48 -8.39 6.09 -1.92
C GLU A 48 -7.19 5.50 -2.66
N LEU A 49 -6.02 5.44 -2.02
CA LEU A 49 -4.83 4.84 -2.60
C LEU A 49 -5.03 3.34 -2.90
N LEU A 50 -5.66 2.61 -1.99
CA LEU A 50 -5.98 1.19 -2.18
C LEU A 50 -6.90 0.98 -3.39
N GLU A 51 -7.92 1.83 -3.52
CA GLU A 51 -8.84 1.78 -4.66
C GLU A 51 -8.10 2.03 -5.98
N ARG A 52 -7.26 3.05 -6.04
CA ARG A 52 -6.44 3.35 -7.24
C ARG A 52 -5.54 2.17 -7.63
N VAL A 53 -4.88 1.53 -6.66
CA VAL A 53 -4.05 0.34 -6.92
C VAL A 53 -4.88 -0.81 -7.48
N ARG A 54 -6.10 -1.03 -6.98
CA ARG A 54 -7.01 -2.06 -7.51
C ARG A 54 -7.42 -1.76 -8.95
N HIS A 55 -7.74 -0.51 -9.28
CA HIS A 55 -8.08 -0.11 -10.64
C HIS A 55 -6.90 -0.29 -11.61
N VAL A 56 -5.68 0.08 -11.21
CA VAL A 56 -4.48 -0.14 -12.04
C VAL A 56 -4.24 -1.63 -12.26
N HIS A 57 -4.33 -2.44 -11.20
CA HIS A 57 -4.18 -3.89 -11.32
C HIS A 57 -5.24 -4.52 -12.24
N ALA A 58 -6.50 -4.08 -12.16
CA ALA A 58 -7.55 -4.51 -13.08
C ALA A 58 -7.19 -4.15 -14.53
N GLY A 59 -6.78 -2.91 -14.79
CA GLY A 59 -6.34 -2.48 -16.12
C GLY A 59 -5.15 -3.28 -16.66
N PHE A 60 -4.18 -3.65 -15.82
CA PHE A 60 -3.08 -4.53 -16.24
C PHE A 60 -3.56 -5.91 -16.67
N ARG A 61 -4.53 -6.48 -15.95
CA ARG A 61 -5.12 -7.76 -16.34
C ARG A 61 -5.89 -7.65 -17.66
N ASP A 62 -6.63 -6.57 -17.86
CA ASP A 62 -7.39 -6.33 -19.09
C ASP A 62 -6.47 -6.14 -20.30
N LEU A 63 -5.28 -5.57 -20.07
CA LEU A 63 -4.22 -5.45 -21.09
C LEU A 63 -3.43 -6.75 -21.32
N GLY A 64 -3.75 -7.85 -20.63
CA GLY A 64 -3.07 -9.14 -20.78
C GLY A 64 -1.66 -9.18 -20.18
N LEU A 65 -1.31 -8.25 -19.29
CA LEU A 65 -0.03 -8.27 -18.59
C LEU A 65 0.01 -9.41 -17.58
N VAL A 66 1.09 -10.20 -17.62
CA VAL A 66 1.36 -11.31 -16.70
C VAL A 66 2.57 -11.01 -15.82
N PRO A 67 2.67 -11.62 -14.63
CA PRO A 67 3.92 -11.61 -13.88
C PRO A 67 5.07 -12.11 -14.75
N GLY A 68 6.19 -11.38 -14.75
CA GLY A 68 7.43 -11.75 -15.44
C GLY A 68 8.33 -12.63 -14.58
#